data_AF-A0A7S3YBG2-F1
#
_entry.id   AF-A0A7S3YBG2-F1
#
_cell.length_a   1.000
_cell.length_b   1.000
_cell.length_c   1.000
_cell.angle_alpha   90.00
_cell.angle_beta   90.00
_cell.angle_gamma   90.00
#
_symmetry.space_group_name_H-M   'P 1'
#
loop_
_entity.id
_entity.type
_entity.pdbx_description
1 polymer ?
#
loop_
_entity_poly.entity_id
_entity_poly.type
_entity_poly.pdbx_seq_one_letter_code
_entity_poly.pdbx_strand_id
1 'polypeptide(L)'
;MWTVQSGNYASLTDWEPMFSDPTAQWYLTTRNGEKILYIEADATNVEEALALGKEATDLSVAQASRGFRVLEMLANTKLVNPPDSIVRVFLADTRQKISPGGNKSLDLGEYVEQTKEADITIDATAPLLQEVMDWCEAVKPDPEAEEANGSKWKPGWFTEITGGNKEFKKTILFDTTNKDYHNVIAKTLSKVGYRIIDRGSIDPQASFHLPRLIYRETSADTISLFHTLITRRLADPSRCCIMIDSSRVVQELDYIGSQFQKFQPLEDDHDAPVAPRSATVQEGPIFKTICSAVIYDDLLRQVRIWTRMGYKPYEIQRELNQRFAPIFSLQKELEEEEDPIDIEED
;
A
#
# COMPACT_ATOMS: atom_id res chain seq x y z
N MET A 1 -5.81 -24.65 -4.97
CA MET A 1 -6.13 -23.36 -5.59
C MET A 1 -6.87 -23.66 -6.87
N TRP A 2 -8.11 -23.18 -7.02
CA TRP A 2 -8.89 -23.30 -8.26
C TRP A 2 -8.72 -22.00 -9.04
N THR A 3 -8.57 -22.07 -10.35
CA THR A 3 -8.33 -20.89 -11.20
C THR A 3 -9.24 -20.94 -12.42
N VAL A 4 -9.88 -19.80 -12.72
CA VAL A 4 -10.70 -19.62 -13.93
C VAL A 4 -9.98 -18.63 -14.85
N GLN A 5 -10.08 -18.83 -16.16
CA GLN A 5 -9.48 -17.93 -17.13
C GLN A 5 -10.12 -16.54 -17.06
N SER A 6 -9.32 -15.49 -17.25
CA SER A 6 -9.83 -14.12 -17.31
C SER A 6 -10.94 -14.00 -18.37
N GLY A 7 -12.02 -13.29 -18.01
CA GLY A 7 -13.23 -13.17 -18.85
C GLY A 7 -14.27 -14.26 -18.63
N ASN A 8 -13.90 -15.42 -18.05
CA ASN A 8 -14.81 -16.54 -17.83
C ASN A 8 -15.39 -16.60 -16.41
N TYR A 9 -15.30 -15.54 -15.61
CA TYR A 9 -15.82 -15.53 -14.24
C TYR A 9 -17.33 -15.81 -14.14
N ALA A 10 -18.09 -15.61 -15.23
CA ALA A 10 -19.51 -15.95 -15.33
C ALA A 10 -19.79 -17.39 -15.79
N SER A 11 -18.76 -18.17 -16.16
CA SER A 11 -18.90 -19.50 -16.73
C SER A 11 -19.18 -20.53 -15.65
N LEU A 12 -20.41 -21.04 -15.60
CA LEU A 12 -20.77 -22.11 -14.66
C LEU A 12 -19.86 -23.34 -14.84
N THR A 13 -19.56 -23.72 -16.09
CA THR A 13 -18.75 -24.91 -16.39
C THR A 13 -17.32 -24.80 -15.87
N ASP A 14 -16.79 -23.58 -15.75
CA ASP A 14 -15.41 -23.35 -15.29
C ASP A 14 -15.32 -23.41 -13.76
N TRP A 15 -16.43 -23.17 -13.06
CA TRP A 15 -16.52 -23.23 -11.60
C TRP A 15 -17.09 -24.56 -11.09
N GLU A 16 -17.93 -25.23 -11.87
CA GLU A 16 -18.60 -26.48 -11.49
C GLU A 16 -17.68 -27.56 -10.90
N PRO A 17 -16.47 -27.83 -11.45
CA PRO A 17 -15.66 -28.91 -10.92
C PRO A 17 -15.08 -28.60 -9.53
N MET A 18 -15.05 -27.33 -9.10
CA MET A 18 -14.73 -26.98 -7.71
C MET A 18 -15.75 -27.56 -6.71
N PHE A 19 -17.01 -27.70 -7.13
CA PHE A 19 -18.10 -28.26 -6.33
C PHE A 19 -18.39 -29.73 -6.64
N SER A 20 -17.51 -30.39 -7.42
CA SER A 20 -17.67 -31.81 -7.77
C SER A 20 -17.42 -32.77 -6.62
N ASP A 21 -16.64 -32.35 -5.62
CA ASP A 21 -16.48 -33.07 -4.36
C ASP A 21 -17.48 -32.53 -3.31
N PRO A 22 -18.58 -33.25 -3.03
CA PRO A 22 -19.56 -32.85 -2.04
C PRO A 22 -19.04 -32.92 -0.59
N THR A 23 -17.86 -33.49 -0.37
CA THR A 23 -17.20 -33.58 0.95
C THR A 23 -16.22 -32.44 1.21
N ALA A 24 -15.88 -31.65 0.20
CA ALA A 24 -14.99 -30.51 0.34
C ALA A 24 -15.62 -29.44 1.25
N GLN A 25 -14.92 -29.10 2.34
CA GLN A 25 -15.33 -28.05 3.26
C GLN A 25 -14.87 -26.68 2.74
N TRP A 26 -15.69 -26.08 1.88
CA TRP A 26 -15.47 -24.71 1.37
C TRP A 26 -15.92 -23.62 2.36
N TYR A 27 -16.27 -24.00 3.59
CA TYR A 27 -16.91 -23.13 4.57
C TYR A 27 -15.97 -22.69 5.68
N LEU A 28 -16.07 -21.43 6.07
CA LEU A 28 -15.64 -20.98 7.38
C LEU A 28 -16.72 -21.38 8.38
N THR A 29 -16.34 -22.08 9.45
CA THR A 29 -17.23 -22.30 10.59
C THR A 29 -17.00 -21.21 11.61
N THR A 30 -18.05 -20.50 11.96
CA THR A 30 -18.00 -19.46 13.00
C THR A 30 -17.95 -20.08 14.40
N ARG A 31 -17.69 -19.24 15.41
CA ARG A 31 -17.77 -19.65 16.83
C ARG A 31 -19.14 -20.17 17.26
N ASN A 32 -20.22 -19.70 16.64
CA ASN A 32 -21.59 -20.18 16.90
C ASN A 32 -22.00 -21.36 16.01
N GLY A 33 -21.09 -21.90 15.17
CA GLY A 33 -21.34 -23.08 14.33
C GLY A 33 -21.98 -22.79 12.97
N GLU A 34 -22.16 -21.52 12.63
CA GLU A 34 -22.65 -21.06 11.32
C GLU A 34 -21.61 -21.38 10.22
N LYS A 35 -22.07 -21.91 9.09
CA LYS A 35 -21.26 -22.22 7.91
C LYS A 35 -21.33 -21.06 6.94
N ILE A 36 -20.21 -20.39 6.72
CA ILE A 36 -20.10 -19.25 5.83
C ILE A 36 -19.33 -19.65 4.58
N LEU A 37 -19.92 -19.45 3.40
CA LEU A 37 -19.16 -19.44 2.16
C LEU A 37 -18.49 -18.08 2.03
N TYR A 38 -17.18 -18.06 2.16
CA TYR A 38 -16.38 -16.85 2.17
C TYR A 38 -15.57 -16.76 0.88
N ILE A 39 -15.77 -15.68 0.13
CA ILE A 39 -15.20 -15.51 -1.21
C ILE A 39 -14.40 -14.22 -1.23
N GLU A 40 -13.13 -14.31 -1.61
CA GLU A 40 -12.23 -13.16 -1.80
C GLU A 40 -11.98 -12.95 -3.28
N ALA A 41 -12.10 -11.70 -3.71
CA ALA A 41 -11.69 -11.24 -5.03
C ALA A 41 -10.64 -10.15 -4.84
N ASP A 42 -9.44 -10.43 -5.35
CA ASP A 42 -8.31 -9.52 -5.36
C ASP A 42 -8.23 -8.87 -6.75
N ALA A 43 -8.39 -7.55 -6.80
CA ALA A 43 -8.28 -6.76 -8.02
C ALA A 43 -6.93 -6.05 -8.15
N THR A 44 -6.02 -6.23 -7.20
CA THR A 44 -4.70 -5.62 -7.24
C THR A 44 -3.80 -6.35 -8.25
N ASN A 45 -2.98 -5.58 -8.97
CA ASN A 45 -1.98 -6.13 -9.88
C ASN A 45 -0.73 -6.54 -9.09
N VAL A 46 -0.25 -7.77 -9.25
CA VAL A 46 0.89 -8.32 -8.48
C VAL A 46 2.19 -7.53 -8.65
N GLU A 47 2.37 -6.83 -9.78
CA GLU A 47 3.58 -6.03 -10.05
C GLU A 47 3.33 -4.52 -9.97
N GLU A 48 2.07 -4.11 -9.80
CA GLU A 48 1.68 -2.70 -9.71
C GLU A 48 0.77 -2.47 -8.50
N ALA A 49 0.85 -3.31 -7.47
CA ALA A 49 0.03 -3.24 -6.28
C ALA A 49 0.24 -1.93 -5.50
N LEU A 50 1.40 -1.30 -5.73
CA LEU A 50 1.74 0.04 -5.26
C LEU A 50 1.43 1.14 -6.27
N ALA A 51 1.07 0.86 -7.53
CA ALA A 51 0.75 1.89 -8.50
C ALA A 51 -0.62 2.52 -8.20
N LEU A 52 -0.59 3.70 -7.58
CA LEU A 52 -1.78 4.52 -7.25
C LEU A 52 -2.38 5.23 -8.48
N GLY A 53 -2.12 4.71 -9.68
CA GLY A 53 -2.47 5.29 -10.97
C GLY A 53 -3.68 4.60 -11.60
N LYS A 54 -4.39 5.34 -12.46
CA LYS A 54 -5.61 4.85 -13.15
C LYS A 54 -5.26 3.67 -14.08
N GLU A 55 -6.04 2.59 -13.94
CA GLU A 55 -6.18 1.42 -14.85
C GLU A 55 -5.40 0.12 -14.56
N ALA A 56 -4.71 0.00 -13.42
CA ALA A 56 -3.98 -1.23 -13.06
C ALA A 56 -4.82 -2.26 -12.27
N THR A 57 -6.02 -2.66 -12.76
CA THR A 57 -6.82 -3.71 -12.10
C THR A 57 -6.95 -4.96 -12.96
N ASP A 58 -6.47 -6.09 -12.46
CA ASP A 58 -6.60 -7.40 -13.13
C ASP A 58 -8.04 -7.93 -13.12
N LEU A 59 -8.87 -7.43 -12.21
CA LEU A 59 -10.25 -7.86 -12.00
C LEU A 59 -11.17 -6.65 -11.77
N SER A 60 -12.04 -6.38 -12.74
CA SER A 60 -13.09 -5.36 -12.56
C SER A 60 -14.16 -5.83 -11.57
N VAL A 61 -14.83 -4.87 -10.91
CA VAL A 61 -15.95 -5.17 -10.00
C VAL A 61 -17.07 -5.96 -10.67
N ALA A 62 -17.33 -5.71 -11.96
CA ALA A 62 -18.35 -6.42 -12.73
C ALA A 62 -17.95 -7.87 -13.03
N GLN A 63 -16.65 -8.16 -13.14
CA GLN A 63 -16.15 -9.53 -13.27
C GLN A 63 -16.20 -10.25 -11.91
N ALA A 64 -15.75 -9.59 -10.83
CA ALA A 64 -15.82 -10.12 -9.46
C ALA A 64 -17.27 -10.47 -9.07
N SER A 65 -18.21 -9.54 -9.30
CA SER A 65 -19.64 -9.74 -9.08
C SER A 65 -20.19 -10.97 -9.79
N ARG A 66 -19.84 -11.17 -11.07
CA ARG A 66 -20.27 -12.36 -11.82
C ARG A 66 -19.74 -13.64 -11.19
N GLY A 67 -18.47 -13.64 -10.78
CA GLY A 67 -17.86 -14.75 -10.04
C GLY A 67 -18.60 -15.05 -8.74
N PHE A 68 -18.88 -14.02 -7.92
CA PHE A 68 -19.63 -14.17 -6.68
C PHE A 68 -21.01 -14.82 -6.90
N ARG A 69 -21.78 -14.34 -7.89
CA ARG A 69 -23.12 -14.88 -8.20
C ARG A 69 -23.07 -16.33 -8.67
N VAL A 70 -22.07 -16.70 -9.47
CA VAL A 70 -21.88 -18.08 -9.93
C VAL A 70 -21.54 -19.00 -8.76
N LEU A 71 -20.60 -18.59 -7.90
CA LEU A 71 -20.20 -19.36 -6.73
C LEU A 71 -21.36 -19.53 -5.74
N GLU A 72 -22.14 -18.48 -5.50
CA GLU A 72 -23.36 -18.53 -4.69
C GLU A 72 -24.39 -19.52 -5.25
N MET A 73 -24.66 -19.44 -6.56
CA MET A 73 -25.59 -20.35 -7.23
C MET A 73 -25.13 -21.81 -7.12
N LEU A 74 -23.85 -22.08 -7.37
CA LEU A 74 -23.29 -23.43 -7.29
C LEU A 74 -23.29 -23.96 -5.87
N ALA A 75 -22.94 -23.15 -4.87
CA ALA A 75 -22.98 -23.55 -3.48
C ALA A 75 -24.39 -23.92 -3.02
N ASN A 76 -25.41 -23.16 -3.46
CA ASN A 76 -26.80 -23.40 -3.11
C ASN A 76 -27.43 -24.60 -3.85
N THR A 77 -26.89 -24.99 -5.01
CA THR A 77 -27.48 -26.03 -5.86
C THR A 77 -26.74 -27.36 -5.85
N LYS A 78 -25.42 -27.36 -5.64
CA LYS A 78 -24.57 -28.56 -5.77
C LYS A 78 -24.12 -29.14 -4.43
N LEU A 79 -24.06 -28.33 -3.37
CA LEU A 79 -23.60 -28.80 -2.06
C LEU A 79 -24.75 -29.47 -1.28
N VAL A 80 -24.44 -30.60 -0.65
CA VAL A 80 -25.42 -31.37 0.14
C VAL A 80 -25.93 -30.57 1.34
N ASN A 81 -25.06 -29.74 1.92
CA ASN A 81 -25.42 -28.81 2.99
C ASN A 81 -25.02 -27.40 2.51
N PRO A 82 -25.96 -26.55 2.08
CA PRO A 82 -25.64 -25.19 1.65
C PRO A 82 -25.11 -24.35 2.82
N PRO A 83 -24.39 -23.25 2.54
CA PRO A 83 -23.94 -22.33 3.58
C PRO A 83 -25.14 -21.63 4.24
N ASP A 84 -25.00 -21.32 5.53
CA ASP A 84 -25.97 -20.50 6.26
C ASP A 84 -25.93 -19.03 5.81
N SER A 85 -24.75 -18.56 5.39
CA SER A 85 -24.54 -17.23 4.83
C SER A 85 -23.35 -17.16 3.88
N ILE A 86 -23.30 -16.11 3.06
CA ILE A 86 -22.25 -15.86 2.08
C ILE A 86 -21.63 -14.50 2.40
N VAL A 87 -20.31 -14.42 2.34
CA VAL A 87 -19.56 -13.17 2.53
C VAL A 87 -18.64 -12.97 1.34
N ARG A 88 -18.85 -11.87 0.62
CA ARG A 88 -18.10 -11.46 -0.57
C ARG A 88 -17.16 -10.32 -0.19
N VAL A 89 -15.86 -10.54 -0.33
CA VAL A 89 -14.81 -9.57 -0.01
C VAL A 89 -14.12 -9.14 -1.29
N PHE A 90 -13.97 -7.84 -1.49
CA PHE A 90 -13.34 -7.26 -2.66
C PHE A 90 -12.18 -6.34 -2.24
N LEU A 91 -10.96 -6.70 -2.63
CA LEU A 91 -9.76 -5.88 -2.41
C LEU A 91 -9.46 -5.10 -3.69
N ALA A 92 -9.51 -3.77 -3.63
CA ALA A 92 -9.31 -2.89 -4.78
C ALA A 92 -8.95 -1.46 -4.33
N ASP A 93 -8.55 -0.61 -5.28
CA ASP A 93 -8.51 0.84 -5.06
C ASP A 93 -9.94 1.40 -5.01
N THR A 94 -10.45 1.71 -3.81
CA THR A 94 -11.86 2.12 -3.67
C THR A 94 -12.14 3.50 -4.25
N ARG A 95 -11.11 4.28 -4.59
CA ARG A 95 -11.23 5.62 -5.18
C ARG A 95 -11.11 5.64 -6.68
N GLN A 96 -10.89 4.48 -7.30
CA GLN A 96 -10.88 4.36 -8.74
C GLN A 96 -12.22 4.89 -9.29
N LYS A 97 -12.15 5.95 -10.08
CA LYS A 97 -13.34 6.53 -10.72
C LYS A 97 -13.88 5.54 -11.73
N ILE A 98 -15.16 5.21 -11.61
CA ILE A 98 -15.88 4.38 -12.56
C ILE A 98 -17.05 5.14 -13.18
N SER A 99 -17.31 4.87 -14.46
CA SER A 99 -18.37 5.52 -15.23
C SER A 99 -19.40 4.48 -15.67
N PRO A 100 -20.44 4.19 -14.88
CA PRO A 100 -21.40 3.11 -15.14
C PRO A 100 -22.41 3.40 -16.28
N GLY A 101 -21.99 4.09 -17.34
CA GLY A 101 -22.83 4.36 -18.53
C GLY A 101 -23.59 5.68 -18.53
N GLY A 102 -23.12 6.70 -17.79
CA GLY A 102 -23.63 8.08 -17.81
C GLY A 102 -22.51 9.12 -17.56
N ASN A 103 -22.84 10.42 -17.61
CA ASN A 103 -21.88 11.52 -17.42
C ASN A 103 -21.38 11.70 -15.97
N LYS A 104 -21.84 10.88 -15.02
CA LYS A 104 -21.42 10.97 -13.61
C LYS A 104 -20.41 9.86 -13.31
N SER A 105 -19.20 10.25 -12.94
CA SER A 105 -18.23 9.33 -12.35
C SER A 105 -18.55 9.12 -10.87
N LEU A 106 -18.36 7.90 -10.39
CA LEU A 106 -18.48 7.53 -8.98
C LEU A 106 -17.19 6.84 -8.54
N ASP A 107 -16.88 6.92 -7.25
CA ASP A 107 -15.83 6.09 -6.68
C ASP A 107 -16.24 4.63 -6.68
N LEU A 108 -15.28 3.73 -6.92
CA LEU A 108 -15.52 2.29 -6.89
C LEU A 108 -16.16 1.84 -5.57
N GLY A 109 -15.70 2.37 -4.44
CA GLY A 109 -16.25 2.09 -3.12
C GLY A 109 -17.72 2.52 -3.00
N GLU A 110 -18.05 3.73 -3.47
CA GLU A 110 -19.42 4.23 -3.47
C GLU A 110 -20.32 3.37 -4.37
N TYR A 111 -19.82 3.00 -5.55
CA TYR A 111 -20.55 2.12 -6.46
C TYR A 111 -20.84 0.76 -5.85
N VAL A 112 -19.83 0.11 -5.24
CA VAL A 112 -19.99 -1.18 -4.56
C VAL A 112 -21.01 -1.07 -3.44
N GLU A 113 -20.97 0.02 -2.67
CA GLU A 113 -21.94 0.26 -1.59
C GLU A 113 -23.37 0.43 -2.12
N GLN A 114 -23.56 1.15 -3.22
CA GLN A 114 -24.88 1.38 -3.83
C GLN A 114 -25.44 0.11 -4.48
N THR A 115 -24.60 -0.65 -5.17
CA THR A 115 -25.01 -1.82 -5.97
C THR A 115 -24.98 -3.13 -5.19
N LYS A 116 -24.35 -3.16 -4.02
CA LYS A 116 -24.17 -4.34 -3.16
C LYS A 116 -23.49 -5.51 -3.90
N GLU A 117 -22.54 -5.20 -4.78
CA GLU A 117 -21.80 -6.21 -5.55
C GLU A 117 -20.78 -6.98 -4.68
N ALA A 118 -20.32 -6.38 -3.58
CA ALA A 118 -19.56 -7.03 -2.51
C ALA A 118 -20.13 -6.63 -1.13
N ASP A 119 -19.85 -7.44 -0.11
CA ASP A 119 -20.29 -7.19 1.27
C ASP A 119 -19.24 -6.43 2.09
N ILE A 120 -17.96 -6.64 1.77
CA ILE A 120 -16.81 -5.98 2.38
C ILE A 120 -15.87 -5.54 1.26
N THR A 121 -15.46 -4.28 1.29
CA THR A 121 -14.45 -3.71 0.41
C THR A 121 -13.23 -3.32 1.23
N ILE A 122 -12.07 -3.86 0.86
CA ILE A 122 -10.78 -3.52 1.44
C ILE A 122 -10.09 -2.55 0.48
N ASP A 123 -9.70 -1.39 0.99
CA ASP A 123 -8.94 -0.42 0.21
C ASP A 123 -7.47 -0.83 0.10
N ALA A 124 -6.97 -0.90 -1.13
CA ALA A 124 -5.58 -1.27 -1.41
C ALA A 124 -4.59 -0.13 -1.08
N THR A 125 -4.99 1.12 -1.29
CA THR A 125 -4.11 2.29 -1.21
C THR A 125 -3.87 2.77 0.22
N ALA A 126 -4.94 2.89 0.99
CA ALA A 126 -4.94 3.48 2.33
C ALA A 126 -3.99 2.80 3.33
N PRO A 127 -3.94 1.45 3.45
CA PRO A 127 -3.00 0.82 4.36
C PRO A 127 -1.53 1.06 3.97
N LEU A 128 -1.22 1.20 2.68
CA LEU A 128 0.12 1.53 2.21
C LEU A 128 0.51 2.96 2.61
N LEU A 129 -0.39 3.92 2.38
CA LEU A 129 -0.18 5.31 2.76
C LEU A 129 -0.02 5.46 4.27
N GLN A 130 -0.77 4.69 5.06
CA GLN A 130 -0.62 4.66 6.51
C GLN A 130 0.78 4.18 6.91
N GLU A 131 1.28 3.07 6.36
CA GLU A 131 2.63 2.57 6.67
C GLU A 131 3.73 3.55 6.25
N VAL A 132 3.55 4.25 5.11
CA VAL A 132 4.48 5.31 4.69
C VAL A 132 4.47 6.45 5.71
N MET A 133 3.30 6.90 6.16
CA MET A 133 3.20 7.97 7.17
C MET A 133 3.78 7.56 8.52
N ASP A 134 3.50 6.35 8.99
CA ASP A 134 4.05 5.81 10.23
C ASP A 134 5.59 5.78 10.16
N TRP A 135 6.16 5.39 9.01
CA TRP A 135 7.60 5.48 8.79
C TRP A 135 8.11 6.94 8.80
N CYS A 136 7.41 7.86 8.12
CA CYS A 136 7.77 9.28 8.09
C CYS A 136 7.80 9.91 9.49
N GLU A 137 6.91 9.47 10.39
CA GLU A 137 6.87 9.91 11.78
C GLU A 137 7.99 9.29 12.63
N ALA A 138 8.30 8.01 12.38
CA ALA A 138 9.32 7.28 13.14
C ALA A 138 10.76 7.63 12.73
N VAL A 139 10.98 8.00 11.46
CA VAL A 139 12.33 8.28 10.95
C VAL A 139 12.90 9.53 11.61
N LYS A 140 14.08 9.38 12.23
CA LYS A 140 14.76 10.48 12.91
C LYS A 140 15.57 11.31 11.91
N PRO A 141 15.57 12.65 12.04
CA PRO A 141 16.48 13.50 11.27
C PRO A 141 17.93 13.15 11.63
N ASP A 142 18.84 13.45 10.72
CA ASP A 142 20.27 13.30 11.01
C ASP A 142 20.73 14.37 12.01
N PRO A 143 21.23 14.00 13.21
CA PRO A 143 21.75 14.98 14.17
C PRO A 143 23.00 15.70 13.64
N GLU A 144 23.82 15.06 12.79
CA GLU A 144 25.06 15.65 12.27
C GLU A 144 24.79 16.67 11.14
N ALA A 145 23.59 16.62 10.57
CA ALA A 145 23.16 17.54 9.53
C ALA A 145 22.93 18.98 10.04
N GLU A 146 22.70 19.17 11.35
CA GLU A 146 22.57 20.50 11.95
C GLU A 146 23.92 21.23 12.11
N GLU A 147 25.03 20.51 12.32
CA GLU A 147 26.36 21.08 12.55
C GLU A 147 27.18 21.30 11.27
N ALA A 148 26.85 20.62 10.18
CA ALA A 148 27.74 20.45 9.04
C ALA A 148 27.89 21.64 8.07
N ASN A 149 27.10 22.73 8.13
CA ASN A 149 27.16 23.71 7.03
C ASN A 149 26.84 25.18 7.35
N GLY A 150 27.85 26.04 7.22
CA GLY A 150 27.72 27.49 6.97
C GLY A 150 27.22 27.85 5.56
N SER A 151 26.48 26.95 4.91
CA SER A 151 25.89 27.10 3.57
C SER A 151 24.37 27.28 3.65
N LYS A 152 23.77 27.88 2.62
CA LYS A 152 22.33 28.23 2.48
C LYS A 152 21.32 27.05 2.59
N TRP A 153 21.76 25.84 2.91
CA TRP A 153 20.95 24.63 3.00
C TRP A 153 21.24 23.93 4.33
N LYS A 154 20.21 23.68 5.13
CA LYS A 154 20.27 22.94 6.39
C LYS A 154 19.72 21.52 6.18
N PRO A 155 20.53 20.49 5.96
CA PRO A 155 20.00 19.13 5.94
C PRO A 155 19.30 18.86 7.29
N GLY A 156 18.08 18.32 7.26
CA GLY A 156 17.16 18.27 8.40
C GLY A 156 15.77 18.81 8.07
N TRP A 157 14.88 18.88 9.07
CA TRP A 157 13.54 19.47 8.88
C TRP A 157 13.68 20.95 8.51
N PHE A 158 13.20 21.37 7.34
CA PHE A 158 13.38 22.74 6.86
C PHE A 158 12.20 23.61 7.29
N THR A 159 12.42 24.92 7.39
CA THR A 159 11.34 25.90 7.52
C THR A 159 11.15 26.59 6.17
N GLU A 160 10.01 26.36 5.52
CA GLU A 160 9.60 27.13 4.35
C GLU A 160 8.90 28.40 4.82
N ILE A 161 9.29 29.57 4.28
CA ILE A 161 8.63 30.84 4.59
C ILE A 161 7.68 31.15 3.44
N THR A 162 6.39 30.89 3.63
CA THR A 162 5.35 31.22 2.66
C THR A 162 4.49 32.35 3.24
N GLY A 163 4.45 33.49 2.56
CA GLY A 163 3.61 34.63 2.98
C GLY A 163 3.96 35.27 4.34
N GLY A 164 5.20 35.09 4.83
CA GLY A 164 5.65 35.64 6.12
C GLY A 164 5.45 34.70 7.32
N ASN A 165 4.76 33.57 7.16
CA ASN A 165 4.70 32.51 8.16
C ASN A 165 5.78 31.46 7.91
N LYS A 166 6.48 31.09 8.98
CA LYS A 166 7.47 30.01 9.02
C LYS A 166 6.75 28.68 9.20
N GLU A 167 6.68 27.87 8.15
CA GLU A 167 6.11 26.53 8.19
C GLU A 167 7.25 25.49 8.19
N PHE A 168 7.30 24.63 9.20
CA PHE A 168 8.31 23.58 9.25
C PHE A 168 7.87 22.41 8.37
N LYS A 169 8.54 22.22 7.23
CA LYS A 169 8.31 21.08 6.34
C LYS A 169 9.43 20.06 6.46
N LYS A 170 8.99 18.84 6.66
CA LYS A 170 9.81 17.67 6.84
C LYS A 170 10.25 17.10 5.48
N THR A 171 11.53 17.19 5.10
CA THR A 171 11.96 16.77 3.76
C THR A 171 12.25 15.28 3.67
N ILE A 172 11.68 14.63 2.66
CA ILE A 172 11.93 13.23 2.30
C ILE A 172 12.35 13.17 0.84
N LEU A 173 13.41 12.41 0.57
CA LEU A 173 13.82 12.11 -0.79
C LEU A 173 13.04 10.90 -1.28
N PHE A 174 12.34 11.03 -2.40
CA PHE A 174 11.62 9.92 -2.99
C PHE A 174 12.29 9.44 -4.29
N ASP A 175 12.97 8.30 -4.20
CA ASP A 175 13.64 7.63 -5.30
C ASP A 175 12.64 6.72 -6.06
N THR A 176 11.94 7.27 -7.05
CA THR A 176 11.00 6.52 -7.92
C THR A 176 11.07 6.91 -9.40
N THR A 177 10.73 5.96 -10.29
CA THR A 177 10.54 6.21 -11.74
C THR A 177 9.07 6.48 -12.05
N ASN A 178 8.16 6.05 -11.17
CA ASN A 178 6.73 6.17 -11.36
C ASN A 178 6.28 7.57 -10.95
N LYS A 179 6.00 8.42 -11.94
CA LYS A 179 5.60 9.82 -11.74
C LYS A 179 4.25 9.95 -11.06
N ASP A 180 3.30 9.08 -11.39
CA ASP A 180 1.96 9.13 -10.79
C ASP A 180 2.04 8.81 -9.31
N TYR A 181 2.82 7.79 -8.95
CA TYR A 181 3.08 7.45 -7.56
C TYR A 181 3.84 8.56 -6.83
N HIS A 182 4.86 9.15 -7.45
CA HIS A 182 5.55 10.32 -6.90
C HIS A 182 4.54 11.45 -6.61
N ASN A 183 3.65 11.76 -7.55
CA ASN A 183 2.67 12.83 -7.41
C ASN A 183 1.68 12.56 -6.28
N VAL A 184 1.13 11.34 -6.19
CA VAL A 184 0.18 10.97 -5.13
C VAL A 184 0.85 11.04 -3.76
N ILE A 185 2.04 10.46 -3.60
CA ILE A 185 2.79 10.50 -2.34
C ILE A 185 3.20 11.93 -1.98
N ALA A 186 3.71 12.70 -2.94
CA ALA A 186 4.11 14.10 -2.74
C ALA A 186 2.94 14.96 -2.28
N LYS A 187 1.79 14.84 -2.93
CA LYS A 187 0.56 15.55 -2.56
C LYS A 187 0.08 15.15 -1.17
N THR A 188 -0.06 13.84 -0.93
CA THR A 188 -0.53 13.29 0.37
C THR A 188 0.37 13.74 1.52
N LEU A 189 1.67 13.54 1.40
CA LEU A 189 2.62 13.90 2.46
C LEU A 189 2.75 15.42 2.64
N SER A 190 2.51 16.23 1.59
CA SER A 190 2.52 17.69 1.72
C SER A 190 1.44 18.24 2.64
N LYS A 191 0.27 17.59 2.69
CA LYS A 191 -0.83 17.95 3.60
C LYS A 191 -0.50 17.71 5.06
N VAL A 192 0.35 16.72 5.33
CA VAL A 192 0.80 16.38 6.68
C VAL A 192 2.16 16.99 7.02
N GLY A 193 2.58 18.04 6.29
CA GLY A 193 3.74 18.85 6.61
C GLY A 193 5.08 18.30 6.12
N TYR A 194 5.08 17.45 5.10
CA TYR A 194 6.31 16.94 4.47
C TYR A 194 6.56 17.59 3.11
N ARG A 195 7.82 17.61 2.68
CA ARG A 195 8.23 18.02 1.35
C ARG A 195 8.90 16.84 0.67
N ILE A 196 8.30 16.37 -0.42
CA ILE A 196 8.87 15.29 -1.22
C ILE A 196 9.74 15.88 -2.33
N ILE A 197 10.95 15.35 -2.45
CA ILE A 197 11.97 15.82 -3.38
C ILE A 197 12.48 14.64 -4.21
N ASP A 198 12.62 14.83 -5.51
CA ASP A 198 13.25 13.86 -6.42
C ASP A 198 14.78 13.95 -6.34
N ARG A 199 15.47 12.82 -6.45
CA ARG A 199 16.92 12.70 -6.45
C ARG A 199 17.62 13.66 -7.40
N GLY A 200 17.03 13.94 -8.56
CA GLY A 200 17.63 14.83 -9.57
C GLY A 200 17.77 16.29 -9.14
N SER A 201 17.17 16.69 -8.02
CA SER A 201 17.05 18.09 -7.60
C SER A 201 17.93 18.48 -6.39
N ILE A 202 18.78 17.56 -5.91
CA ILE A 202 19.64 17.80 -4.75
C ILE A 202 21.09 17.38 -5.00
N ASP A 203 22.02 18.07 -4.33
CA ASP A 203 23.43 17.69 -4.29
C ASP A 203 23.63 16.28 -3.67
N PRO A 204 24.52 15.43 -4.22
CA PRO A 204 24.75 14.09 -3.72
C PRO A 204 25.15 14.00 -2.25
N GLN A 205 25.94 14.94 -1.72
CA GLN A 205 26.36 14.94 -0.32
C GLN A 205 25.19 15.30 0.60
N ALA A 206 24.39 16.30 0.23
CA ALA A 206 23.19 16.65 0.97
C ALA A 206 22.13 15.52 0.95
N SER A 207 22.07 14.74 -0.15
CA SER A 207 21.13 13.63 -0.31
C SER A 207 21.36 12.47 0.65
N PHE A 208 22.58 12.32 1.18
CA PHE A 208 22.96 11.22 2.07
C PHE A 208 22.24 11.28 3.42
N HIS A 209 22.04 12.50 3.93
CA HIS A 209 21.48 12.76 5.27
C HIS A 209 19.95 12.78 5.31
N LEU A 210 19.28 12.68 4.16
CA LEU A 210 17.82 12.77 4.08
C LEU A 210 17.16 11.38 4.20
N PRO A 211 16.04 11.27 4.95
CA PRO A 211 15.15 10.12 4.87
C PRO A 211 14.77 9.82 3.43
N ARG A 212 14.80 8.54 3.07
CA ARG A 212 14.66 8.10 1.69
C ARG A 212 13.59 7.04 1.53
N LEU A 213 12.55 7.39 0.80
CA LEU A 213 11.58 6.43 0.30
C LEU A 213 12.08 5.88 -1.04
N ILE A 214 11.99 4.57 -1.26
CA ILE A 214 12.53 3.90 -2.45
C ILE A 214 11.45 2.98 -3.02
N TYR A 215 11.08 3.23 -4.28
CA TYR A 215 10.11 2.42 -5.01
C TYR A 215 10.41 2.48 -6.51
N ARG A 216 10.33 1.36 -7.21
CA ARG A 216 10.37 1.27 -8.68
C ARG A 216 9.23 0.34 -9.12
N GLU A 217 8.95 0.36 -10.43
CA GLU A 217 7.87 -0.44 -11.04
C GLU A 217 7.95 -1.93 -10.66
N THR A 218 9.15 -2.49 -10.49
CA THR A 218 9.28 -3.87 -10.01
C THR A 218 10.00 -3.95 -8.67
N SER A 219 9.67 -4.99 -7.89
CA SER A 219 10.37 -5.30 -6.63
C SER A 219 11.87 -5.54 -6.88
N ALA A 220 12.24 -6.15 -8.01
CA ALA A 220 13.65 -6.41 -8.37
C ALA A 220 14.43 -5.12 -8.66
N ASP A 221 13.83 -4.17 -9.37
CA ASP A 221 14.45 -2.86 -9.65
C ASP A 221 14.58 -2.04 -8.38
N THR A 222 13.60 -2.13 -7.49
CA THR A 222 13.62 -1.45 -6.19
C THR A 222 14.80 -1.95 -5.34
N ILE A 223 14.99 -3.27 -5.22
CA ILE A 223 16.16 -3.81 -4.49
C ILE A 223 17.46 -3.40 -5.17
N SER A 224 17.54 -3.51 -6.49
CA SER A 224 18.76 -3.20 -7.24
C SER A 224 19.20 -1.75 -7.03
N LEU A 225 18.22 -0.83 -6.99
CA LEU A 225 18.46 0.56 -6.63
C LEU A 225 18.92 0.69 -5.18
N PHE A 226 18.21 0.09 -4.23
CA PHE A 226 18.57 0.13 -2.82
C PHE A 226 20.01 -0.37 -2.59
N HIS A 227 20.33 -1.55 -3.13
CA HIS A 227 21.68 -2.12 -3.06
C HIS A 227 22.73 -1.17 -3.65
N THR A 228 22.43 -0.51 -4.78
CA THR A 228 23.34 0.47 -5.39
C THR A 228 23.54 1.70 -4.51
N LEU A 229 22.47 2.22 -3.90
CA LEU A 229 22.51 3.38 -3.02
C LEU A 229 23.37 3.10 -1.78
N ILE A 230 23.20 1.94 -1.16
CA ILE A 230 23.98 1.58 0.03
C ILE A 230 25.43 1.25 -0.31
N THR A 231 25.67 0.44 -1.35
CA THR A 231 27.04 0.04 -1.75
C THR A 231 27.89 1.26 -2.13
N ARG A 232 27.30 2.27 -2.77
CA ARG A 232 27.99 3.52 -3.14
C ARG A 232 27.99 4.57 -2.03
N ARG A 233 27.50 4.25 -0.83
CA ARG A 233 27.36 5.19 0.30
C ARG A 233 26.62 6.48 -0.07
N LEU A 234 25.55 6.35 -0.84
CA LEU A 234 24.70 7.46 -1.28
C LEU A 234 23.45 7.63 -0.41
N ALA A 235 23.18 6.70 0.50
CA ALA A 235 22.11 6.77 1.48
C ALA A 235 22.50 6.01 2.75
N ASP A 236 21.99 6.47 3.89
CA ASP A 236 22.03 5.74 5.17
C ASP A 236 20.91 4.68 5.20
N PRO A 237 21.24 3.36 5.33
CA PRO A 237 20.23 2.31 5.45
C PRO A 237 19.21 2.57 6.56
N SER A 238 19.62 3.16 7.69
CA SER A 238 18.75 3.38 8.85
C SER A 238 17.64 4.39 8.59
N ARG A 239 17.75 5.15 7.51
CA ARG A 239 16.81 6.17 7.07
C ARG A 239 16.15 5.82 5.74
N CYS A 240 16.29 4.58 5.29
CA CYS A 240 15.63 4.09 4.09
C CYS A 240 14.31 3.38 4.43
N CYS A 241 13.30 3.64 3.62
CA CYS A 241 12.09 2.83 3.52
C CYS A 241 11.95 2.30 2.10
N ILE A 242 11.86 0.98 1.99
CA ILE A 242 11.80 0.27 0.72
C ILE A 242 10.39 -0.25 0.53
N MET A 243 9.78 0.04 -0.61
CA MET A 243 8.43 -0.43 -0.95
C MET A 243 8.50 -1.51 -2.02
N ILE A 244 7.90 -2.67 -1.77
CA ILE A 244 7.92 -3.82 -2.67
C ILE A 244 6.55 -4.50 -2.74
N ASP A 245 6.33 -5.26 -3.81
CA ASP A 245 5.06 -5.93 -4.08
C ASP A 245 5.06 -7.41 -3.72
N SER A 246 6.24 -8.05 -3.70
CA SER A 246 6.34 -9.49 -3.50
C SER A 246 6.84 -9.88 -2.11
N SER A 247 6.08 -10.71 -1.40
CA SER A 247 6.50 -11.31 -0.12
C SER A 247 7.73 -12.22 -0.25
N ARG A 248 7.99 -12.77 -1.45
CA ARG A 248 9.20 -13.58 -1.73
C ARG A 248 10.48 -12.78 -1.56
N VAL A 249 10.40 -11.49 -1.87
CA VAL A 249 11.52 -10.56 -1.91
C VAL A 249 11.88 -10.03 -0.52
N VAL A 250 10.94 -10.06 0.42
CA VAL A 250 11.17 -9.66 1.83
C VAL A 250 12.33 -10.45 2.44
N GLN A 251 12.39 -11.76 2.18
CA GLN A 251 13.48 -12.62 2.70
C GLN A 251 14.86 -12.24 2.15
N GLU A 252 14.92 -11.78 0.89
CA GLU A 252 16.15 -11.30 0.28
C GLU A 252 16.60 -9.98 0.92
N LEU A 253 15.66 -9.07 1.19
CA LEU A 253 15.94 -7.84 1.93
C LEU A 253 16.43 -8.12 3.36
N ASP A 254 15.82 -9.06 4.08
CA ASP A 254 16.30 -9.48 5.40
C ASP A 254 17.74 -10.00 5.34
N TYR A 255 18.06 -10.81 4.32
CA TYR A 255 19.41 -11.28 4.08
C TYR A 255 20.37 -10.11 3.82
N ILE A 256 20.01 -9.18 2.93
CA ILE A 256 20.79 -7.97 2.63
C ILE A 256 21.02 -7.14 3.91
N GLY A 257 19.98 -6.92 4.72
CA GLY A 257 20.07 -6.23 6.01
C GLY A 257 21.03 -6.90 6.98
N SER A 258 21.03 -8.24 7.04
CA SER A 258 21.95 -9.01 7.87
C SER A 258 23.41 -8.91 7.41
N GLN A 259 23.66 -8.70 6.11
CA GLN A 259 25.01 -8.47 5.60
C GLN A 259 25.50 -7.07 6.00
N PHE A 260 24.63 -6.06 5.96
CA PHE A 260 25.00 -4.70 6.35
C PHE A 260 25.26 -4.52 7.84
N GLN A 261 24.56 -5.24 8.72
CA GLN A 261 24.89 -5.27 10.15
C GLN A 261 26.31 -5.78 10.43
N LYS A 262 26.89 -6.59 9.53
CA LYS A 262 28.25 -7.10 9.65
C LYS A 262 29.31 -6.14 9.07
N PHE A 263 28.90 -5.20 8.21
CA PHE A 263 29.77 -4.14 7.70
C PHE A 263 29.89 -3.02 8.74
N GLN A 264 30.74 -3.22 9.75
CA GLN A 264 31.31 -2.10 10.49
C GLN A 264 32.20 -1.26 9.55
N PRO A 265 32.37 0.06 9.78
CA PRO A 265 33.19 0.89 8.92
C PRO A 265 34.64 0.38 8.93
N LEU A 266 35.24 0.19 7.75
CA LEU A 266 36.69 0.11 7.61
C LEU A 266 37.30 1.42 8.14
N GLU A 267 38.19 1.33 9.12
CA GLU A 267 38.74 2.47 9.87
C GLU A 267 39.72 3.37 9.07
N ASP A 268 39.86 3.22 7.75
CA ASP A 268 40.99 3.78 6.99
C ASP A 268 40.67 4.83 5.89
N ASP A 269 39.42 5.28 5.71
CA ASP A 269 39.12 6.38 4.76
C ASP A 269 38.93 7.71 5.50
N HIS A 270 39.97 8.55 5.49
CA HIS A 270 40.02 9.86 6.16
C HIS A 270 39.05 10.94 5.63
N ASP A 271 38.30 10.67 4.56
CA ASP A 271 37.44 11.66 3.88
C ASP A 271 35.96 11.26 3.74
N ALA A 272 35.52 10.13 4.32
CA ALA A 272 34.11 9.74 4.33
C ALA A 272 33.42 10.20 5.64
N PRO A 273 32.18 10.75 5.60
CA PRO A 273 31.45 11.10 6.81
C PRO A 273 31.25 9.85 7.69
N VAL A 274 31.77 9.93 8.91
CA VAL A 274 31.82 8.84 9.88
C VAL A 274 30.42 8.64 10.46
N ALA A 275 29.77 7.52 10.15
CA ALA A 275 28.45 7.22 10.71
C ALA A 275 28.52 7.10 12.26
N PRO A 276 27.53 7.65 13.00
CA PRO A 276 27.58 7.71 14.46
C PRO A 276 27.51 6.32 15.11
N ARG A 277 28.50 6.05 15.97
CA ARG A 277 28.61 4.83 16.78
C ARG A 277 27.60 4.86 17.95
N SER A 278 26.54 4.06 17.88
CA SER A 278 25.81 3.55 19.06
C SER A 278 25.05 2.27 18.73
N ALA A 279 25.73 1.12 18.83
CA ALA A 279 25.15 -0.20 18.64
C ALA A 279 24.40 -0.67 19.90
N THR A 280 23.15 -0.26 20.04
CA THR A 280 22.14 -1.14 20.66
C THR A 280 21.72 -2.14 19.61
N VAL A 281 21.87 -3.45 19.86
CA VAL A 281 21.43 -4.52 18.96
C VAL A 281 19.91 -4.39 18.79
N GLN A 282 19.48 -3.72 17.73
CA GLN A 282 18.09 -3.78 17.27
C GLN A 282 17.92 -5.11 16.54
N GLU A 283 17.06 -5.97 17.07
CA GLU A 283 16.58 -7.15 16.35
C GLU A 283 15.74 -6.67 15.16
N GLY A 284 16.26 -6.83 13.95
CA GLY A 284 15.57 -6.46 12.71
C GLY A 284 16.48 -5.83 11.65
N PRO A 285 16.03 -5.72 10.39
CA PRO A 285 16.77 -5.01 9.35
C PRO A 285 16.96 -3.54 9.74
N ILE A 286 18.10 -2.97 9.35
CA ILE A 286 18.46 -1.58 9.66
C ILE A 286 17.46 -0.60 8.99
N PHE A 287 16.84 -0.99 7.89
CA PHE A 287 15.87 -0.21 7.11
C PHE A 287 14.43 -0.71 7.31
N LYS A 288 13.44 0.12 6.98
CA LYS A 288 12.02 -0.27 6.95
C LYS A 288 11.67 -0.87 5.58
N THR A 289 10.86 -1.91 5.59
CA THR A 289 10.25 -2.48 4.37
C THR A 289 8.74 -2.40 4.49
N ILE A 290 8.09 -1.91 3.44
CA ILE A 290 6.64 -1.92 3.25
C ILE A 290 6.37 -2.88 2.10
N CYS A 291 5.66 -3.97 2.38
CA CYS A 291 5.32 -4.97 1.37
C CYS A 291 3.81 -5.05 1.18
N SER A 292 3.33 -4.67 -0.01
CA SER A 292 1.88 -4.62 -0.31
C SER A 292 1.22 -6.00 -0.17
N ALA A 293 1.83 -7.05 -0.73
CA ALA A 293 1.31 -8.42 -0.57
C ALA A 293 1.16 -8.86 0.91
N VAL A 294 2.12 -8.51 1.77
CA VAL A 294 2.04 -8.85 3.21
C VAL A 294 0.90 -8.10 3.88
N ILE A 295 0.75 -6.80 3.58
CA ILE A 295 -0.31 -5.95 4.12
C ILE A 295 -1.69 -6.45 3.68
N TYR A 296 -1.84 -6.78 2.40
CA TYR A 296 -3.10 -7.28 1.85
C TYR A 296 -3.46 -8.65 2.42
N ASP A 297 -2.50 -9.57 2.49
CA ASP A 297 -2.69 -10.89 3.11
C ASP A 297 -3.12 -10.76 4.57
N ASP A 298 -2.54 -9.82 5.32
CA ASP A 298 -2.89 -9.56 6.71
C ASP A 298 -4.29 -8.96 6.87
N LEU A 299 -4.69 -8.04 6.00
CA LEU A 299 -6.04 -7.49 6.00
C LEU A 299 -7.09 -8.55 5.66
N LEU A 300 -6.86 -9.32 4.60
CA LEU A 300 -7.73 -10.44 4.22
C LEU A 300 -7.79 -11.49 5.34
N ARG A 301 -6.65 -11.81 5.97
CA ARG A 301 -6.59 -12.69 7.14
C ARG A 301 -7.40 -12.14 8.31
N GLN A 302 -7.31 -10.85 8.59
CA GLN A 302 -8.06 -10.19 9.66
C GLN A 302 -9.57 -10.25 9.40
N VAL A 303 -10.01 -9.96 8.17
CA VAL A 303 -11.42 -10.11 7.75
C VAL A 303 -11.89 -11.55 7.94
N ARG A 304 -11.14 -12.56 7.48
CA ARG A 304 -11.45 -13.99 7.72
C ARG A 304 -11.60 -14.31 9.20
N ILE A 305 -10.73 -13.77 10.05
CA ILE A 305 -10.79 -13.99 11.51
C ILE A 305 -12.07 -13.38 12.08
N TRP A 306 -12.39 -12.14 11.72
CA TRP A 306 -13.61 -11.50 12.19
C TRP A 306 -14.88 -12.19 11.70
N THR A 307 -14.92 -12.64 10.44
CA THR A 307 -16.01 -13.46 9.92
C THR A 307 -16.17 -14.75 10.75
N ARG A 308 -15.08 -15.46 11.08
CA ARG A 308 -15.12 -16.64 11.97
C ARG A 308 -15.57 -16.31 13.40
N MET A 309 -15.32 -15.10 13.88
CA MET A 309 -15.80 -14.65 15.19
C MET A 309 -17.32 -14.34 15.18
N GLY A 310 -17.95 -14.32 14.01
CA GLY A 310 -19.39 -14.09 13.84
C GLY A 310 -19.77 -12.62 13.65
N TYR A 311 -18.79 -11.73 13.44
CA TYR A 311 -19.06 -10.33 13.09
C TYR A 311 -19.76 -10.24 11.74
N LYS A 312 -20.75 -9.36 11.65
CA LYS A 312 -21.49 -9.13 10.40
C LYS A 312 -20.67 -8.29 9.43
N PRO A 313 -20.83 -8.45 8.10
CA PRO A 313 -20.04 -7.72 7.11
C PRO A 313 -20.03 -6.20 7.31
N TYR A 314 -21.17 -5.60 7.62
CA TYR A 314 -21.25 -4.15 7.87
C TYR A 314 -20.46 -3.70 9.11
N GLU A 315 -20.30 -4.56 10.12
CA GLU A 315 -19.49 -4.27 11.31
C GLU A 315 -18.00 -4.28 10.96
N ILE A 316 -17.59 -5.26 10.14
CA ILE A 316 -16.23 -5.36 9.63
C ILE A 316 -15.91 -4.18 8.72
N GLN A 317 -16.80 -3.82 7.79
CA GLN A 317 -16.62 -2.66 6.93
C GLN A 317 -16.48 -1.38 7.73
N ARG A 318 -17.32 -1.19 8.76
CA ARG A 318 -17.24 -0.02 9.64
C ARG A 318 -15.90 0.06 10.35
N GLU A 319 -15.38 -1.05 10.85
CA GLU A 319 -14.07 -1.11 11.51
C GLU A 319 -12.93 -0.73 10.53
N LEU A 320 -12.93 -1.30 9.31
CA LEU A 320 -11.97 -0.94 8.27
C LEU A 320 -12.05 0.56 7.92
N ASN A 321 -13.26 1.09 7.76
CA ASN A 321 -13.48 2.50 7.47
C ASN A 321 -12.98 3.40 8.60
N GLN A 322 -13.16 3.01 9.86
CA GLN A 322 -12.67 3.75 11.02
C GLN A 322 -11.15 3.72 11.11
N ARG A 323 -10.53 2.56 10.87
CA ARG A 323 -9.07 2.37 10.91
C ARG A 323 -8.36 3.28 9.91
N PHE A 324 -8.91 3.45 8.71
CA PHE A 324 -8.30 4.23 7.64
C PHE A 324 -8.96 5.60 7.43
N ALA A 325 -9.87 6.02 8.32
CA ALA A 325 -10.54 7.32 8.24
C ALA A 325 -9.58 8.52 8.07
N PRO A 326 -8.42 8.59 8.77
CA PRO A 326 -7.47 9.69 8.58
C PRO A 326 -6.94 9.76 7.14
N ILE A 327 -6.64 8.60 6.54
CA ILE A 327 -6.18 8.51 5.14
C ILE A 327 -7.29 8.97 4.20
N PHE A 328 -8.52 8.51 4.46
CA PHE A 328 -9.62 8.84 3.59
C PHE A 328 -9.97 10.33 3.60
N SER A 329 -9.86 10.98 4.76
CA SER A 329 -10.01 12.43 4.86
C SER A 329 -8.95 13.15 4.04
N LEU A 330 -7.67 12.79 4.18
CA LEU A 330 -6.56 13.42 3.44
C LEU A 330 -6.71 13.29 1.93
N GLN A 331 -7.01 12.08 1.46
CA GLN A 331 -7.17 11.85 0.02
C GLN A 331 -8.42 12.58 -0.53
N LYS A 332 -9.50 12.73 0.26
CA LYS A 332 -10.68 13.48 -0.17
C LYS A 332 -10.38 14.98 -0.32
N GLU A 333 -9.63 15.55 0.61
CA GLU A 333 -9.16 16.94 0.52
C GLU A 333 -8.30 17.17 -0.73
N LEU A 334 -7.51 16.18 -1.15
CA LEU A 334 -6.71 16.26 -2.38
C LEU A 334 -7.58 16.27 -3.65
N GLU A 335 -8.66 15.49 -3.68
CA GLU A 335 -9.57 15.43 -4.83
C GLU A 335 -10.37 16.73 -4.98
N GLU A 336 -10.84 17.33 -3.87
CA GLU A 336 -11.58 18.60 -3.88
C GLU A 336 -10.75 19.80 -4.38
N GLU A 337 -9.42 19.73 -4.30
CA GLU A 337 -8.52 20.77 -4.85
C GLU A 337 -8.21 20.59 -6.34
N GLU A 338 -8.46 19.40 -6.90
CA GLU A 338 -8.18 19.10 -8.31
C GLU A 338 -9.35 19.42 -9.24
N ASP A 339 -10.57 19.55 -8.73
CA ASP A 339 -11.71 20.05 -9.49
C ASP A 339 -11.66 21.59 -9.54
N PRO A 340 -11.30 22.21 -10.68
CA PRO A 340 -11.46 23.65 -10.81
C PRO A 340 -12.95 23.98 -10.71
N ILE A 341 -13.27 24.97 -9.88
CA ILE A 341 -14.57 25.65 -9.90
C ILE A 341 -14.90 25.93 -11.37
N ASP A 342 -15.94 25.28 -11.90
CA ASP A 342 -16.55 25.67 -13.16
C ASP A 342 -16.95 27.14 -12.99
N ILE A 343 -16.12 28.05 -13.52
CA ILE A 343 -16.51 29.43 -13.72
C ILE A 343 -17.56 29.34 -14.81
N GLU A 344 -18.84 29.31 -14.41
CA GLU A 344 -19.95 29.59 -15.33
C GLU A 344 -19.64 30.94 -15.99
N GLU A 345 -19.29 30.88 -17.28
CA GLU A 345 -19.20 32.08 -18.12
C GLU A 345 -20.63 32.64 -18.28
N ASP A 346 -20.94 33.67 -17.50
CA ASP A 346 -22.12 34.55 -17.67
C ASP A 346 -22.00 35.44 -18.93
#